data_AF-A0A7D5R8C5-F1
#
_entry.id   AF-A0A7D5R8C5-F1
#
_cell.length_a   1.000
_cell.length_b   1.000
_cell.length_c   1.000
_cell.angle_alpha   90.00
_cell.angle_beta   90.00
_cell.angle_gamma   90.00
#
_symmetry.space_group_name_H-M   'P 1'
#
loop_
_entity.id
_entity.type
_entity.pdbx_description
1 polymer ?
#
loop_
_entity_poly.entity_id
_entity_poly.type
_entity_poly.pdbx_seq_one_letter_code
_entity_poly.pdbx_strand_id
1 'polypeptide(L)' 'MVNYTTQVNTIHKKFTSALKKAKTRQAINKAYSAHRKDHERLLKSHLAEEMRQIKKAKAKLD' A
#
# COMPACT_ATOMS: atom_id res chain seq x y z
N MET A 1 4.10 -15.40 3.06
CA MET A 1 4.32 -13.95 2.93
C MET A 1 3.20 -13.37 2.07
N VAL A 2 2.49 -12.35 2.54
CA VAL A 2 1.53 -11.65 1.67
C VAL A 2 2.33 -10.80 0.69
N ASN A 3 2.32 -11.16 -0.59
CA ASN A 3 3.09 -10.41 -1.59
C ASN A 3 2.56 -8.98 -1.76
N TYR A 4 3.42 -8.04 -2.14
CA TYR A 4 3.08 -6.62 -2.32
C TYR A 4 1.84 -6.44 -3.20
N THR A 5 1.75 -7.20 -4.30
CA THR A 5 0.63 -7.17 -5.26
C THR A 5 -0.72 -7.56 -4.63
N THR A 6 -0.76 -8.56 -3.75
CA THR A 6 -1.97 -8.97 -3.03
C THR A 6 -2.43 -7.89 -2.06
N GLN A 7 -1.49 -7.19 -1.40
CA GLN A 7 -1.80 -6.08 -0.51
C GLN A 7 -2.32 -4.86 -1.29
N VAL A 8 -1.67 -4.52 -2.41
CA VAL A 8 -2.13 -3.47 -3.35
C VAL A 8 -3.55 -3.77 -3.85
N ASN A 9 -3.81 -5.00 -4.31
CA ASN A 9 -5.14 -5.41 -4.78
C ASN A 9 -6.20 -5.29 -3.68
N THR A 10 -5.85 -5.59 -2.42
CA THR A 10 -6.75 -5.42 -1.29
C THR A 10 -7.11 -3.95 -1.05
N ILE A 11 -6.12 -3.05 -1.14
CA ILE A 11 -6.32 -1.60 -1.01
C ILE A 11 -7.24 -1.07 -2.12
N HIS A 12 -7.03 -1.51 -3.37
CA HIS A 12 -7.90 -1.15 -4.49
C HIS A 12 -9.34 -1.67 -4.31
N LYS A 13 -9.52 -2.93 -3.90
CA LYS A 13 -10.86 -3.48 -3.63
C LYS A 13 -11.61 -2.69 -2.55
N LYS A 14 -10.92 -2.29 -1.47
CA LYS A 14 -11.49 -1.44 -0.42
C LYS A 14 -11.90 -0.07 -0.96
N PHE A 15 -11.03 0.57 -1.75
CA PHE A 15 -11.32 1.86 -2.36
C PHE A 15 -12.52 1.80 -3.32
N THR A 16 -12.55 0.84 -4.24
CA THR A 16 -13.68 0.67 -5.16
C THR A 16 -15.00 0.46 -4.40
N SER A 17 -14.96 -0.33 -3.31
CA SER A 17 -16.14 -0.55 -2.48
C SER A 17 -16.58 0.72 -1.74
N ALA A 18 -15.64 1.50 -1.22
CA ALA A 18 -15.91 2.77 -0.56
C ALA A 18 -16.46 3.81 -1.55
N LEU A 19 -15.90 3.86 -2.77
CA LEU A 19 -16.35 4.73 -3.85
C LEU A 19 -17.80 4.41 -4.26
N LYS A 20 -18.14 3.13 -4.43
CA LYS A 20 -19.51 2.69 -4.76
C LYS A 20 -20.54 3.05 -3.68
N LYS A 21 -20.14 3.12 -2.42
CA LYS A 21 -21.01 3.47 -1.28
C LYS A 21 -21.10 4.98 -1.03
N ALA A 22 -20.18 5.77 -1.54
CA ALA A 22 -20.11 7.20 -1.30
C ALA A 22 -21.25 7.93 -2.02
N LYS A 23 -22.05 8.70 -1.29
CA LYS A 23 -23.17 9.50 -1.83
C LYS A 23 -22.89 11.01 -1.86
N THR A 24 -21.73 11.44 -1.38
CA THR A 24 -21.38 12.87 -1.27
C THR A 24 -19.93 13.12 -1.72
N ARG A 25 -19.64 14.35 -2.16
CA ARG A 25 -18.28 14.77 -2.56
C ARG A 25 -17.27 14.60 -1.41
N GLN A 26 -17.70 14.89 -0.17
CA GLN A 26 -16.86 14.69 1.02
C GLN A 26 -16.53 13.20 1.23
N ALA A 27 -17.49 12.29 1.06
CA ALA A 27 -17.26 10.86 1.19
C ALA A 27 -16.29 10.33 0.11
N ILE A 28 -16.40 10.84 -1.13
CA ILE A 28 -15.47 10.51 -2.23
C ILE A 28 -14.05 10.97 -1.88
N ASN A 29 -13.88 12.21 -1.44
CA ASN A 29 -12.57 12.76 -1.05
C ASN A 29 -11.95 11.96 0.11
N LYS A 30 -12.77 11.58 1.11
CA LYS A 30 -12.33 10.75 2.23
C LYS A 30 -11.88 9.37 1.77
N ALA A 31 -12.62 8.72 0.86
CA ALA A 31 -12.25 7.42 0.32
C ALA A 31 -10.91 7.48 -0.42
N TYR A 32 -10.67 8.53 -1.22
CA TYR A 32 -9.39 8.74 -1.90
C TYR A 32 -8.25 9.01 -0.92
N SER A 33 -8.45 9.88 0.06
CA SER A 33 -7.43 10.20 1.08
C SER A 33 -7.00 8.95 1.86
N ALA A 34 -7.97 8.11 2.27
CA ALA A 34 -7.69 6.83 2.93
C ALA A 34 -6.93 5.87 2.01
N HIS A 35 -7.37 5.72 0.76
CA HIS A 35 -6.70 4.88 -0.24
C HIS A 35 -5.24 5.28 -0.45
N ARG A 36 -4.98 6.57 -0.62
CA ARG A 36 -3.62 7.11 -0.79
C ARG A 36 -2.74 6.81 0.42
N LYS A 37 -3.24 7.05 1.63
CA LYS A 37 -2.51 6.80 2.88
C LYS A 37 -2.14 5.32 3.05
N ASP A 38 -3.07 4.42 2.74
CA ASP A 38 -2.83 2.97 2.81
C ASP A 38 -1.76 2.54 1.79
N HIS A 39 -1.82 3.08 0.56
CA HIS A 39 -0.81 2.84 -0.47
C HIS A 39 0.58 3.33 -0.07
N GLU A 40 0.69 4.58 0.40
CA GLU A 40 1.96 5.17 0.83
C GLU A 40 2.59 4.37 1.98
N ARG A 41 1.78 3.93 2.94
CA ARG A 41 2.23 3.08 4.04
C ARG A 41 2.77 1.74 3.54
N LEU A 42 2.03 1.07 2.64
CA LEU A 42 2.44 -0.20 2.08
C LEU A 42 3.75 -0.09 1.31
N LEU A 43 3.86 0.93 0.45
CA LEU A 43 5.06 1.18 -0.34
C LEU A 43 6.28 1.42 0.56
N LYS A 44 6.13 2.26 1.60
CA LYS A 44 7.21 2.53 2.55
C LYS A 44 7.70 1.26 3.24
N SER A 45 6.79 0.38 3.67
CA SER A 45 7.16 -0.89 4.29
C SER A 45 7.85 -1.83 3.31
N HIS A 46 7.36 -1.91 2.08
CA HIS A 46 7.96 -2.74 1.03
C HIS A 46 9.40 -2.33 0.72
N LEU A 47 9.64 -1.05 0.45
CA LEU A 47 10.99 -0.52 0.17
C LEU A 47 11.95 -0.71 1.35
N ALA A 48 11.46 -0.57 2.59
CA ALA A 48 12.27 -0.81 3.78
C ALA A 48 12.69 -2.29 3.89
N GLU A 49 11.85 -3.23 3.47
CA GLU A 49 12.17 -4.65 3.43
C GLU A 49 13.20 -4.96 2.33
N GLU A 50 13.02 -4.42 1.12
CA GLU A 50 13.99 -4.54 0.03
C GLU A 50 15.37 -3.97 0.43
N MET A 51 15.39 -2.82 1.11
CA MET A 51 16.64 -2.25 1.60
C MET A 51 17.34 -3.15 2.63
N ARG A 52 16.59 -3.85 3.49
CA ARG A 52 17.17 -4.84 4.41
C ARG A 52 17.74 -6.03 3.66
N GLN A 53 17.07 -6.49 2.59
CA GLN A 53 17.59 -7.57 1.75
C GLN A 53 18.90 -7.15 1.07
N ILE A 54 18.96 -5.94 0.51
CA ILE A 54 20.18 -5.38 -0.08
C ILE A 54 21.32 -5.33 0.95
N LYS A 55 21.06 -4.82 2.17
CA LYS A 55 22.08 -4.77 3.22
C LYS A 55 22.61 -6.16 3.59
N LYS A 56 21.72 -7.14 3.71
CA LYS A 56 22.10 -8.55 3.97
C LYS A 56 22.90 -9.15 2.82
N ALA A 57 22.55 -8.85 1.57
CA ALA A 57 23.29 -9.32 0.40
C ALA A 57 24.70 -8.71 0.37
N LYS A 58 24.82 -7.40 0.60
CA LYS A 58 26.12 -6.71 0.68
C LYS A 58 27.02 -7.29 1.77
N ALA A 59 26.47 -7.55 2.96
CA ALA A 59 27.23 -8.13 4.08
C ALA A 59 27.72 -9.57 3.87
N LYS A 60 27.28 -10.26 2.80
CA LYS A 60 27.78 -11.58 2.41
C LYS A 60 28.88 -11.53 1.34
N LEU A 61 29.12 -10.35 0.78
CA LEU A 61 30.17 -10.10 -0.22
C LEU A 61 31.46 -9.57 0.41
N ASP A 62 31.40 -9.16 1.69
CA ASP A 62 32.54 -8.89 2.58
C ASP A 62 32.90 -10.17 3.34
#